data_AF-A0AAX6H6P1-F1
#
_entry.id   AF-A0AAX6H6P1-F1
#
_cell.length_a   1.000
_cell.length_b   1.000
_cell.length_c   1.000
_cell.angle_alpha   90.00
_cell.angle_beta   90.00
_cell.angle_gamma   90.00
#
_symmetry.space_group_name_H-M   'P 1'
#
loop_
_entity.id
_entity.type
_entity.pdbx_description
1 polymer ?
#
loop_
_entity_poly.entity_id
_entity_poly.type
_entity_poly.pdbx_seq_one_letter_code
_entity_poly.pdbx_strand_id
1 'polypeptide(L)'
;MTGLCRSNRFGSLVSANMRHSRSILIFLCCVVPLLLQPSLTASQELDDENDFDYDPCSQLGPNNWGNLNAQWRACGTGKQQSPVNVDQSCAPPDPNLNALSTAYKRADAIMKNRGHDIMVEWPSGGGTLHIGSKPYELKQCHWHSPAEHTFNGIRYPLELHMVHQSKIDNE
;
A
#
# COMPACT_ATOMS: atom_id res chain seq x y z
N MET A 1 77.38 -0.67 -0.25
CA MET A 1 76.83 -2.02 -0.03
C MET A 1 76.15 -2.44 -1.33
N THR A 2 76.88 -3.02 -2.30
CA THR A 2 77.00 -4.49 -2.55
C THR A 2 75.62 -5.15 -2.71
N GLY A 3 75.20 -5.75 -3.83
CA GLY A 3 75.84 -6.05 -5.12
C GLY A 3 74.86 -6.80 -6.06
N LEU A 4 75.25 -6.89 -7.34
CA LEU A 4 74.97 -7.89 -8.43
C LEU A 4 73.64 -8.69 -8.44
N CYS A 5 72.98 -9.02 -9.57
CA CYS A 5 73.55 -9.58 -10.83
C CYS A 5 72.53 -9.59 -12.01
N ARG A 6 73.10 -9.80 -13.20
CA ARG A 6 72.62 -9.84 -14.62
C ARG A 6 71.39 -10.72 -14.96
N SER A 7 70.71 -10.41 -16.09
CA SER A 7 70.83 -11.16 -17.37
C SER A 7 69.84 -10.69 -18.48
N ASN A 8 70.35 -10.69 -19.71
CA ASN A 8 69.76 -10.34 -21.01
C ASN A 8 68.53 -11.16 -21.44
N ARG A 9 67.66 -10.59 -22.29
CA ARG A 9 67.49 -11.01 -23.70
C ARG A 9 66.55 -10.11 -24.52
N PHE A 10 66.93 -10.03 -25.79
CA PHE A 10 66.33 -9.36 -26.95
C PHE A 10 64.88 -9.75 -27.26
N GLY A 11 64.14 -8.81 -27.87
CA GLY A 11 62.93 -9.10 -28.63
C GLY A 11 62.33 -7.83 -29.24
N SER A 12 62.68 -7.55 -30.50
CA SER A 12 62.03 -6.55 -31.36
C SER A 12 60.76 -7.14 -31.96
N LEU A 13 59.65 -6.40 -32.01
CA LEU A 13 58.46 -6.68 -32.85
C LEU A 13 57.73 -5.33 -33.08
N VAL A 14 58.00 -4.68 -34.20
CA VAL A 14 57.21 -4.66 -35.45
C VAL A 14 55.80 -4.07 -35.26
N SER A 15 55.64 -2.90 -35.89
CA SER A 15 54.38 -2.23 -36.17
C SER A 15 53.44 -3.14 -36.97
N ALA A 16 52.22 -3.35 -36.48
CA ALA A 16 51.15 -3.99 -37.21
C ALA A 16 49.96 -3.03 -37.33
N ASN A 17 49.78 -2.51 -38.54
CA ASN A 17 48.55 -1.88 -39.01
C ASN A 17 47.39 -2.87 -38.87
N MET A 18 46.50 -2.66 -37.89
CA MET A 18 45.26 -3.42 -37.79
C MET A 18 44.10 -2.67 -38.43
N ARG A 19 43.59 -3.31 -39.48
CA ARG A 19 42.42 -2.95 -40.30
C ARG A 19 41.18 -2.79 -39.41
N HIS A 20 40.39 -1.74 -39.68
CA HIS A 20 39.13 -1.47 -39.01
C HIS A 20 38.15 -2.65 -39.15
N SER A 21 37.91 -3.34 -38.04
CA SER A 21 36.91 -4.40 -37.95
C SER A 21 35.52 -3.79 -37.81
N ARG A 22 34.69 -3.95 -38.85
CA ARG A 22 33.27 -3.53 -38.86
C ARG A 22 32.42 -4.20 -37.75
N SER A 23 32.94 -5.23 -37.09
CA SER A 23 32.25 -5.97 -36.03
C SER A 23 32.21 -5.24 -34.69
N ILE A 24 33.10 -4.27 -34.43
CA ILE A 24 33.11 -3.50 -33.17
C ILE A 24 31.96 -2.47 -33.12
N LEU A 25 31.57 -1.91 -34.27
CA LEU A 25 30.48 -0.94 -34.33
C LEU A 25 29.10 -1.56 -34.06
N ILE A 26 28.89 -2.84 -34.39
CA ILE A 26 27.59 -3.50 -34.19
C ILE A 26 27.35 -3.78 -32.69
N PHE A 27 28.41 -4.09 -31.94
CA PHE A 27 28.31 -4.35 -30.50
C PHE A 27 27.95 -3.09 -29.70
N LEU A 28 28.39 -1.90 -30.15
CA LEU A 28 28.04 -0.61 -29.54
C LEU A 28 26.61 -0.14 -29.89
N CYS A 29 26.06 -0.54 -31.04
CA CYS A 29 24.70 -0.16 -31.44
C CYS A 29 23.59 -0.93 -30.72
N CYS A 30 23.86 -2.16 -30.27
CA CYS A 30 22.82 -3.02 -29.68
C CYS A 30 22.88 -3.16 -28.15
N VAL A 31 24.02 -2.92 -27.51
CA VAL A 31 24.17 -3.16 -26.05
C VAL A 31 23.95 -1.89 -25.22
N VAL A 32 24.24 -0.70 -25.76
CA VAL A 32 24.04 0.59 -25.07
C VAL A 32 22.56 0.98 -24.90
N PRO A 33 21.62 0.70 -25.84
CA PRO A 33 20.21 1.02 -25.63
C PRO A 33 19.54 0.13 -24.57
N LEU A 34 20.13 -1.02 -24.22
CA LEU A 34 19.56 -1.96 -23.25
C LEU A 34 19.77 -1.51 -21.79
N LEU A 35 20.74 -0.63 -21.53
CA LEU A 35 21.04 -0.09 -20.19
C LEU A 35 20.33 1.25 -19.90
N LEU A 36 19.58 1.78 -20.87
CA LEU A 36 18.81 3.02 -20.78
C LEU A 36 17.31 2.76 -20.86
N GLN A 37 16.85 1.59 -20.40
CA GLN A 37 15.41 1.43 -20.15
C GLN A 37 15.08 2.24 -18.90
N PRO A 38 14.31 3.35 -18.99
CA PRO A 38 13.70 3.89 -17.80
C PRO A 38 12.91 2.75 -17.18
N SER A 39 13.15 2.45 -15.91
CA SER A 39 12.23 1.63 -15.15
C SER A 39 10.89 2.34 -15.25
N LEU A 40 10.00 1.85 -16.12
CA LEU A 40 8.59 2.17 -16.02
C LEU A 40 8.19 1.57 -14.67
N THR A 41 8.26 2.36 -13.61
CA THR A 41 7.42 2.15 -12.46
C THR A 41 6.01 2.39 -12.98
N ALA A 42 5.39 1.33 -13.49
CA ALA A 42 3.96 1.36 -13.77
C ALA A 42 3.28 1.64 -12.43
N SER A 43 2.75 2.85 -12.24
CA SER A 43 1.72 3.07 -11.24
C SER A 43 0.42 2.51 -11.81
N GLN A 44 0.32 1.19 -11.90
CA GLN A 44 -0.96 0.49 -11.82
C GLN A 44 -1.07 0.11 -10.33
N GLU A 45 -2.13 0.44 -9.61
CA GLU A 45 -3.51 0.09 -9.89
C GLU A 45 -4.41 1.26 -9.45
N LEU A 46 -5.25 1.80 -10.34
CA LEU A 46 -6.55 2.28 -9.89
C LEU A 46 -7.42 1.02 -9.91
N ASP A 47 -7.72 0.45 -8.74
CA ASP A 47 -8.83 -0.49 -8.65
C ASP A 47 -10.09 0.33 -9.00
N ASP A 48 -10.60 0.16 -10.23
CA ASP A 48 -11.64 1.01 -10.81
C ASP A 48 -13.02 0.62 -10.26
N GLU A 49 -13.23 0.83 -8.96
CA GLU A 49 -14.51 0.61 -8.28
C GLU A 49 -15.48 1.78 -8.53
N ASN A 50 -15.93 1.92 -9.79
CA ASN A 50 -16.87 2.97 -10.22
C ASN A 50 -18.35 2.63 -9.97
N ASP A 51 -18.64 1.56 -9.24
CA ASP A 51 -20.01 1.12 -8.98
C ASP A 51 -20.75 2.01 -7.95
N PHE A 52 -20.03 2.90 -7.27
CA PHE A 52 -20.56 3.86 -6.31
C PHE A 52 -19.73 5.15 -6.27
N ASP A 53 -20.30 6.24 -5.74
CA ASP A 53 -19.58 7.48 -5.45
C ASP A 53 -19.98 8.08 -4.09
N TYR A 54 -19.38 9.23 -3.74
CA TYR A 54 -19.62 9.95 -2.48
C TYR A 54 -20.40 11.26 -2.65
N ASP A 55 -20.87 11.61 -3.85
CA ASP A 55 -21.67 12.81 -4.05
C ASP A 55 -23.11 12.55 -3.55
N PRO A 56 -23.59 13.24 -2.50
CA PRO A 56 -24.93 13.00 -1.95
C PRO A 56 -26.08 13.25 -2.93
N CYS A 57 -25.82 14.02 -4.00
CA CYS A 57 -26.78 14.34 -5.05
C CYS A 57 -26.74 13.36 -6.24
N SER A 58 -25.73 12.49 -6.30
CA SER A 58 -25.58 11.51 -7.37
C SER A 58 -26.54 10.34 -7.22
N GLN A 59 -26.90 9.72 -8.35
CA GLN A 59 -27.63 8.45 -8.35
C GLN A 59 -26.76 7.29 -7.83
N LEU A 60 -25.44 7.42 -7.88
CA LEU A 60 -24.47 6.46 -7.33
C LEU A 60 -24.03 6.83 -5.91
N GLY A 61 -24.58 7.91 -5.35
CA GLY A 61 -24.18 8.48 -4.08
C GLY A 61 -24.69 7.72 -2.85
N PRO A 62 -24.23 8.09 -1.65
CA PRO A 62 -24.50 7.38 -0.40
C PRO A 62 -25.98 7.20 -0.08
N ASN A 63 -26.81 8.17 -0.47
CA ASN A 63 -28.26 8.12 -0.28
C ASN A 63 -28.94 6.98 -1.07
N ASN A 64 -28.26 6.40 -2.06
CA ASN A 64 -28.81 5.38 -2.95
C ASN A 64 -28.04 4.06 -2.97
N TRP A 65 -26.91 3.92 -2.25
CA TRP A 65 -26.07 2.70 -2.28
C TRP A 65 -26.85 1.40 -2.05
N GLY A 66 -27.86 1.42 -1.16
CA GLY A 66 -28.70 0.25 -0.89
C GLY A 66 -29.56 -0.24 -2.06
N ASN A 67 -29.73 0.59 -3.09
CA ASN A 67 -30.51 0.28 -4.30
C ASN A 67 -29.64 -0.05 -5.51
N LEU A 68 -28.32 0.18 -5.45
CA LEU A 68 -27.41 -0.04 -6.58
C LEU A 68 -27.18 -1.54 -6.84
N ASN A 69 -27.11 -2.34 -5.77
CA ASN A 69 -26.88 -3.77 -5.83
C ASN A 69 -27.69 -4.49 -4.73
N ALA A 70 -28.29 -5.63 -5.06
CA ALA A 70 -29.04 -6.44 -4.11
C ALA A 70 -28.19 -6.88 -2.90
N GLN A 71 -26.87 -7.07 -3.07
CA GLN A 71 -25.93 -7.39 -2.01
C GLN A 71 -25.65 -6.20 -1.07
N TRP A 72 -25.93 -4.97 -1.49
CA TRP A 72 -25.68 -3.74 -0.74
C TRP A 72 -26.92 -3.22 0.00
N ARG A 73 -28.04 -3.97 -0.03
CA ARG A 73 -29.31 -3.57 0.58
C ARG A 73 -29.19 -3.09 2.02
N ALA A 74 -28.24 -3.66 2.78
CA ALA A 74 -27.94 -3.25 4.15
C ALA A 74 -27.60 -1.75 4.29
N CYS A 75 -26.99 -1.12 3.28
CA CYS A 75 -26.68 0.31 3.27
C CYS A 75 -27.95 1.18 3.37
N GLY A 76 -29.08 0.73 2.81
CA GLY A 76 -30.35 1.47 2.84
C GLY A 76 -31.29 1.04 3.97
N THR A 77 -31.29 -0.25 4.33
CA THR A 77 -32.27 -0.80 5.29
C THR A 77 -31.69 -1.15 6.66
N GLY A 78 -30.37 -1.20 6.79
CA GLY A 78 -29.66 -1.54 8.02
C GLY A 78 -29.99 -0.60 9.17
N LYS A 79 -29.99 -1.12 10.40
CA LYS A 79 -30.27 -0.35 11.62
C LYS A 79 -29.05 -0.15 12.52
N GLN A 80 -27.93 -0.72 12.13
CA GLN A 80 -26.64 -0.64 12.79
C GLN A 80 -25.59 -0.29 11.73
N GLN A 81 -25.68 0.92 11.18
CA GLN A 81 -24.74 1.42 10.18
C GLN A 81 -23.74 2.36 10.84
N SER A 82 -22.57 2.47 10.23
CA SER A 82 -21.55 3.47 10.53
C SER A 82 -21.43 4.41 9.32
N PRO A 83 -20.87 5.63 9.48
CA PRO A 83 -20.43 6.25 10.74
C PRO A 83 -21.59 6.71 11.64
N VAL A 84 -21.26 7.12 12.87
CA VAL A 84 -22.21 7.73 13.82
C VAL A 84 -21.66 9.03 14.43
N ASN A 85 -22.55 9.82 15.03
CA ASN A 85 -22.15 10.84 15.99
C ASN A 85 -21.93 10.19 17.36
N VAL A 86 -20.71 10.30 17.88
CA VAL A 86 -20.36 9.88 19.23
C VAL A 86 -20.67 11.03 20.18
N ASP A 87 -21.86 10.96 20.78
CA ASP A 87 -22.26 11.88 21.85
C ASP A 87 -21.70 11.38 23.19
N GLN A 88 -20.70 12.11 23.70
CA GLN A 88 -20.02 11.75 24.94
C GLN A 88 -20.92 11.87 26.17
N SER A 89 -22.03 12.61 26.10
CA SER A 89 -23.01 12.68 27.19
C SER A 89 -23.84 11.39 27.32
N CYS A 90 -23.98 10.65 26.23
CA CYS A 90 -24.71 9.38 26.15
C CYS A 90 -23.78 8.15 26.15
N ALA A 91 -22.47 8.34 26.23
CA ALA A 91 -21.45 7.29 26.22
C ALA A 91 -20.58 7.37 27.49
N PRO A 92 -21.14 7.07 28.68
CA PRO A 92 -20.37 7.08 29.91
C PRO A 92 -19.25 6.01 29.87
N PRO A 93 -18.12 6.23 30.56
CA PRO A 93 -17.07 5.23 30.66
C PRO A 93 -17.60 3.92 31.24
N ASP A 94 -17.37 2.80 30.56
CA ASP A 94 -17.66 1.48 31.08
C ASP A 94 -16.41 0.93 31.80
N PRO A 95 -16.46 0.71 33.13
CA PRO A 95 -15.31 0.23 33.89
C PRO A 95 -14.91 -1.22 33.55
N ASN A 96 -15.74 -1.96 32.80
CA ASN A 96 -15.41 -3.31 32.34
C ASN A 96 -14.60 -3.30 31.04
N LEU A 97 -14.46 -2.15 30.38
CA LEU A 97 -13.61 -2.01 29.21
C LEU A 97 -12.15 -1.85 29.65
N ASN A 98 -11.31 -2.78 29.19
CA ASN A 98 -9.87 -2.70 29.37
C ASN A 98 -9.24 -1.75 28.35
N ALA A 99 -8.02 -1.30 28.66
CA ALA A 99 -7.19 -0.63 27.67
C ALA A 99 -7.02 -1.51 26.42
N LEU A 100 -6.97 -0.88 25.26
CA LEU A 100 -6.78 -1.56 23.99
C LEU A 100 -5.46 -2.34 24.00
N SER A 101 -5.51 -3.66 23.79
CA SER A 101 -4.34 -4.54 23.81
C SER A 101 -3.86 -4.79 22.39
N THR A 102 -2.70 -4.23 22.02
CA THR A 102 -2.13 -4.37 20.68
C THR A 102 -0.75 -5.02 20.72
N ALA A 103 -0.45 -5.80 19.69
CA ALA A 103 0.84 -6.40 19.42
C ALA A 103 1.18 -6.18 17.94
N TYR A 104 1.19 -4.92 17.53
CA TYR A 104 1.58 -4.54 16.18
C TYR A 104 3.08 -4.73 15.98
N LYS A 105 3.46 -5.11 14.76
CA LYS A 105 4.84 -5.37 14.40
C LYS A 105 5.16 -4.68 13.09
N ARG A 106 6.44 -4.37 12.89
CA ARG A 106 6.93 -3.98 11.57
C ARG A 106 6.73 -5.14 10.60
N ALA A 107 6.17 -4.86 9.45
CA ALA A 107 5.95 -5.81 8.38
C ALA A 107 6.00 -5.06 7.04
N ASP A 108 6.30 -5.80 5.97
CA ASP A 108 6.20 -5.26 4.61
C ASP A 108 4.74 -4.90 4.30
N ALA A 109 4.56 -3.78 3.62
CA ALA A 109 3.25 -3.22 3.34
C ALA A 109 3.17 -2.73 1.90
N ILE A 110 1.96 -2.74 1.35
CA ILE A 110 1.67 -2.25 0.01
C ILE A 110 0.70 -1.08 0.15
N MET A 111 1.02 0.06 -0.47
CA MET A 111 0.13 1.20 -0.56
C MET A 111 -0.64 1.14 -1.88
N LYS A 112 -1.96 1.33 -1.83
CA LYS A 112 -2.85 1.31 -2.98
C LYS A 112 -3.74 2.56 -2.99
N ASN A 113 -4.06 3.02 -4.19
CA ASN A 113 -5.14 3.99 -4.41
C ASN A 113 -6.30 3.22 -5.03
N ARG A 114 -7.41 3.07 -4.31
CA ARG A 114 -8.56 2.27 -4.76
C ARG A 114 -9.63 3.10 -5.46
N GLY A 115 -9.28 4.31 -5.91
CA GLY A 115 -10.22 5.28 -6.50
C GLY A 115 -11.03 6.05 -5.45
N HIS A 116 -11.50 5.37 -4.39
CA HIS A 116 -12.29 5.97 -3.32
C HIS A 116 -11.51 6.24 -2.03
N ASP A 117 -10.35 5.61 -1.82
CA ASP A 117 -9.48 5.89 -0.69
C ASP A 117 -8.00 5.60 -1.00
N ILE A 118 -7.14 6.03 -0.07
CA ILE A 118 -5.76 5.54 0.02
C ILE A 118 -5.73 4.46 1.09
N MET A 119 -5.21 3.29 0.74
CA MET A 119 -5.17 2.12 1.60
C MET A 119 -3.74 1.59 1.73
N VAL A 120 -3.39 1.08 2.90
CA VAL A 120 -2.16 0.31 3.15
C VAL A 120 -2.55 -1.08 3.62
N GLU A 121 -2.08 -2.11 2.94
CA GLU A 121 -2.29 -3.51 3.31
C GLU A 121 -0.99 -4.17 3.79
N TRP A 122 -1.13 -5.13 4.71
CA TRP A 122 -0.04 -5.99 5.19
C TRP A 122 -0.30 -7.45 4.79
N PRO A 123 0.18 -7.92 3.62
CA PRO A 123 -0.09 -9.29 3.14
C PRO A 123 0.40 -10.39 4.10
N SER A 124 1.49 -10.14 4.83
CA SER A 124 2.07 -11.06 5.82
C SER A 124 1.57 -10.81 7.26
N GLY A 125 0.61 -9.89 7.44
CA GLY A 125 0.01 -9.49 8.70
C GLY A 125 0.79 -8.42 9.47
N GLY A 126 0.10 -7.34 9.86
CA GLY A 126 0.66 -6.19 10.59
C GLY A 126 0.76 -6.35 12.12
N GLY A 127 0.49 -7.56 12.63
CA GLY A 127 0.34 -7.84 14.06
C GLY A 127 -1.13 -7.94 14.46
N THR A 128 -1.44 -7.79 15.75
CA THR A 128 -2.78 -8.08 16.27
C THR A 128 -3.32 -7.02 17.22
N LEU A 129 -4.65 -6.89 17.21
CA LEU A 129 -5.48 -6.27 18.23
C LEU A 129 -6.19 -7.38 19.02
N HIS A 130 -6.29 -7.28 20.33
CA HIS A 130 -7.03 -8.22 21.17
C HIS A 130 -8.25 -7.54 21.79
N ILE A 131 -9.41 -8.17 21.64
CA ILE A 131 -10.64 -7.81 22.34
C ILE A 131 -10.98 -9.00 23.25
N GLY A 132 -10.80 -8.81 24.56
CA GLY A 132 -10.79 -9.93 25.50
C GLY A 132 -9.68 -10.92 25.15
N SER A 133 -10.01 -12.21 25.05
CA SER A 133 -9.07 -13.26 24.62
C SER A 133 -9.03 -13.47 23.09
N LYS A 134 -9.84 -12.72 22.32
CA LYS A 134 -10.00 -12.94 20.88
C LYS A 134 -9.00 -12.09 20.09
N PRO A 135 -8.08 -12.69 19.32
CA PRO A 135 -7.13 -11.95 18.49
C PRO A 135 -7.73 -11.59 17.12
N TYR A 136 -7.49 -10.35 16.70
CA TYR A 136 -7.84 -9.81 15.39
C TYR A 136 -6.58 -9.36 14.68
N GLU A 137 -6.28 -9.94 13.53
CA GLU A 137 -5.08 -9.65 12.75
C GLU A 137 -5.26 -8.36 11.95
N LEU A 138 -4.31 -7.43 12.04
CA LEU A 138 -4.31 -6.20 11.24
C LEU A 138 -4.09 -6.55 9.76
N LYS A 139 -5.09 -6.24 8.93
CA LYS A 139 -5.09 -6.52 7.49
C LYS A 139 -4.75 -5.29 6.68
N GLN A 140 -5.43 -4.19 6.96
CA GLN A 140 -5.24 -2.93 6.25
C GLN A 140 -5.54 -1.72 7.14
N CYS A 141 -5.12 -0.56 6.68
CA CYS A 141 -5.67 0.71 7.12
C CYS A 141 -5.97 1.62 5.93
N HIS A 142 -6.92 2.53 6.07
CA HIS A 142 -7.27 3.51 5.04
C HIS A 142 -7.74 4.82 5.67
N TRP A 143 -7.73 5.90 4.89
CA TRP A 143 -8.05 7.24 5.37
C TRP A 143 -9.31 7.79 4.72
N HIS A 144 -10.08 8.54 5.51
CA HIS A 144 -11.22 9.34 5.07
C HIS A 144 -10.99 10.82 5.37
N SER A 145 -11.24 11.67 4.38
CA SER A 145 -11.16 13.13 4.51
C SER A 145 -12.39 13.78 3.86
N PRO A 146 -13.26 14.45 4.65
CA PRO A 146 -13.16 14.65 6.10
C PRO A 146 -13.37 13.35 6.90
N ALA A 147 -13.17 13.40 8.21
CA ALA A 147 -13.53 12.29 9.10
C ALA A 147 -14.99 11.88 8.91
N GLU A 148 -15.29 10.59 8.97
CA GLU A 148 -16.63 10.05 8.79
C GLU A 148 -17.46 10.19 10.07
N HIS A 149 -16.89 9.75 11.20
CA HIS A 149 -17.46 9.92 12.53
C HIS A 149 -17.42 11.40 12.96
N THR A 150 -18.35 11.74 13.84
CA THR A 150 -18.36 13.05 14.51
C THR A 150 -18.35 12.85 16.01
N PHE A 151 -17.81 13.81 16.76
CA PHE A 151 -17.83 13.80 18.22
C PHE A 151 -18.58 15.03 18.70
N ASN A 152 -19.70 14.83 19.42
CA ASN A 152 -20.61 15.90 19.82
C ASN A 152 -21.01 16.82 18.63
N GLY A 153 -21.21 16.24 17.45
CA GLY A 153 -21.54 16.93 16.21
C GLY A 153 -20.35 17.58 15.47
N ILE A 154 -19.14 17.53 16.02
CA ILE A 154 -17.94 18.11 15.41
C ILE A 154 -17.29 17.09 14.48
N ARG A 155 -17.05 17.50 13.22
CA ARG A 155 -16.34 16.71 12.21
C ARG A 155 -14.86 17.10 12.17
N TYR A 156 -13.99 16.09 12.29
CA TYR A 156 -12.55 16.29 12.20
C TYR A 156 -12.06 16.29 10.75
N PRO A 157 -10.86 16.84 10.47
CA PRO A 157 -10.35 16.92 9.10
C PRO A 157 -9.98 15.57 8.47
N LEU A 158 -9.65 14.56 9.27
CA LEU A 158 -9.14 13.27 8.80
C LEU A 158 -9.47 12.16 9.80
N GLU A 159 -9.79 10.98 9.30
CA GLU A 159 -9.98 9.77 10.09
C GLU A 159 -9.18 8.60 9.48
N LEU A 160 -8.52 7.82 10.34
CA LEU A 160 -7.80 6.61 9.96
C LEU A 160 -8.59 5.40 10.46
N HIS A 161 -8.97 4.53 9.54
CA HIS A 161 -9.56 3.23 9.85
C HIS A 161 -8.48 2.17 9.81
N MET A 162 -8.35 1.37 10.87
CA MET A 162 -7.53 0.16 10.90
C MET A 162 -8.46 -1.04 10.91
N VAL A 163 -8.41 -1.87 9.88
CA VAL A 163 -9.27 -3.04 9.72
C VAL A 163 -8.54 -4.28 10.16
N HIS A 164 -9.13 -4.97 11.13
CA HIS A 164 -8.65 -6.23 11.66
C HIS A 164 -9.65 -7.34 11.42
N GLN A 165 -9.16 -8.56 11.21
CA GLN A 165 -9.99 -9.73 11.01
C GLN A 165 -9.52 -10.85 11.94
N SER A 166 -10.46 -11.44 12.67
CA SER A 166 -10.19 -12.64 13.47
C SER A 166 -10.27 -13.88 12.58
N LYS A 167 -9.34 -14.82 12.78
CA LYS A 167 -9.34 -16.11 12.07
C LYS A 167 -10.53 -17.00 12.46
N ILE A 168 -11.12 -16.74 13.62
CA ILE A 168 -12.25 -17.50 14.17
C ILE A 168 -13.56 -17.12 13.46
N ASP A 169 -13.61 -15.97 12.76
CA ASP A 169 -14.83 -15.48 12.10
C ASP A 169 -14.94 -15.96 10.63
N ASN A 170 -14.17 -16.98 10.25
CA ASN A 170 -14.24 -17.63 8.93
C ASN A 170 -15.14 -18.89 8.94
N GLU A 171 -16.03 -19.03 9.94
CA GLU A 171 -17.12 -20.03 9.99
C GLU A 171 -18.50 -19.37 9.87
#